data_AF-A0A7V5Y514-F1
#
_entry.id   AF-A0A7V5Y514-F1
#
_cell.length_a   1.000
_cell.length_b   1.000
_cell.length_c   1.000
_cell.angle_alpha   90.00
_cell.angle_beta   90.00
_cell.angle_gamma   90.00
#
_symmetry.space_group_name_H-M   'P 1'
#
loop_
_entity.id
_entity.type
_entity.pdbx_description
1 polymer ?
#
loop_
_entity_poly.entity_id
_entity_poly.type
_entity_poly.pdbx_seq_one_letter_code
_entity_poly.pdbx_strand_id
1 'polypeptide(L)'
;TQVGESQQRELDHKSLRNPLAWIQAFPTEWDDWRREQVNAFVRAVAHQSRQINPNLILSAAVYPSPLSAYRRKLQNWTLWLRRDWLDTVLPMAYDPDTAVVMRQMEQALQAADGRPVIGGIGAWRIRPESTLNKIRAMRQLGARGFCLFSYDAITQNGTSQTYLQQIASTVSA
;
A
#
# COMPACT_ATOMS: atom_id res chain seq x y z
N THR A 1 -10.94 23.00 -11.19
CA THR A 1 -12.05 23.98 -11.23
C THR A 1 -11.47 25.37 -11.03
N GLN A 2 -11.86 26.37 -11.82
CA GLN A 2 -11.50 27.76 -11.52
C GLN A 2 -12.49 28.31 -10.49
N VAL A 3 -11.97 28.79 -9.36
CA VAL A 3 -12.76 29.44 -8.31
C VAL A 3 -13.03 30.88 -8.75
N GLY A 4 -14.29 31.33 -8.76
CA GLY A 4 -14.64 32.68 -9.20
C GLY A 4 -14.08 33.77 -8.26
N GLU A 5 -13.70 34.93 -8.80
CA GLU A 5 -13.02 35.99 -8.04
C GLU A 5 -13.74 36.43 -6.76
N SER A 6 -15.07 36.50 -6.77
CA SER A 6 -15.87 36.84 -5.59
C SER A 6 -15.71 35.82 -4.46
N GLN A 7 -15.72 34.53 -4.81
CA GLN A 7 -15.52 33.43 -3.87
C GLN A 7 -14.08 33.41 -3.34
N GLN A 8 -13.09 33.74 -4.18
CA GLN A 8 -11.69 33.84 -3.73
C GLN A 8 -11.55 34.93 -2.65
N ARG A 9 -12.07 36.14 -2.90
CA ARG A 9 -12.03 37.25 -1.93
C ARG A 9 -12.70 36.89 -0.61
N GLU A 10 -13.83 36.20 -0.66
CA GLU A 10 -14.52 35.74 0.55
C GLU A 10 -13.67 34.74 1.37
N LEU A 11 -13.05 33.77 0.69
CA LEU A 11 -12.21 32.77 1.33
C LEU A 11 -10.92 33.35 1.87
N ASP A 12 -10.32 34.32 1.19
CA ASP A 12 -9.14 35.05 1.67
C ASP A 12 -9.47 35.82 2.96
N HIS A 13 -10.61 36.52 2.99
CA HIS A 13 -11.07 37.19 4.20
C HIS A 13 -11.33 36.20 5.35
N LYS A 14 -11.97 35.05 5.08
CA LYS A 14 -12.15 33.98 6.08
C LYS A 14 -10.81 33.42 6.57
N SER A 15 -9.80 33.36 5.70
CA SER A 15 -8.48 32.81 6.00
C SER A 15 -7.71 33.63 7.03
N LEU A 16 -8.03 34.93 7.17
CA LEU A 16 -7.45 35.79 8.22
C LEU A 16 -7.76 35.30 9.64
N ARG A 17 -8.87 34.58 9.83
CA ARG A 17 -9.29 34.05 11.14
C ARG A 17 -9.29 32.52 11.22
N ASN A 18 -9.29 31.86 10.07
CA ASN A 18 -9.26 30.40 9.97
C ASN A 18 -8.31 30.00 8.83
N PRO A 19 -7.04 29.64 9.12
CA PRO A 19 -6.07 29.31 8.07
C PRO A 19 -6.46 28.08 7.23
N LEU A 20 -7.47 27.32 7.65
CA LEU A 20 -7.99 26.16 6.91
C LEU A 20 -9.19 26.50 6.03
N ALA A 21 -9.61 27.77 5.91
CA ALA A 21 -10.83 28.14 5.18
C ALA A 21 -10.83 27.64 3.73
N TRP A 22 -9.70 27.80 3.02
CA TRP A 22 -9.51 27.25 1.68
C TRP A 22 -9.58 25.72 1.63
N ILE A 23 -8.94 25.04 2.58
CA ILE A 23 -8.94 23.58 2.67
C ILE A 23 -10.35 23.04 2.95
N GLN A 24 -11.08 23.70 3.84
CA GLN A 24 -12.46 23.32 4.21
C GLN A 24 -13.45 23.59 3.08
N ALA A 25 -13.22 24.62 2.27
CA ALA A 25 -14.03 24.91 1.09
C ALA A 25 -13.79 23.91 -0.05
N PHE A 26 -12.56 23.39 -0.18
CA PHE A 26 -12.15 22.51 -1.28
C PHE A 26 -11.44 21.24 -0.79
N PRO A 27 -12.12 20.40 0.02
CA PRO A 27 -11.49 19.22 0.61
C PRO A 27 -11.07 18.18 -0.43
N THR A 28 -11.77 18.12 -1.58
CA THR A 28 -11.44 17.15 -2.64
C THR A 28 -10.20 17.57 -3.41
N GLU A 29 -10.14 18.84 -3.84
CA GLU A 29 -8.99 19.42 -4.52
C GLU A 29 -7.75 19.41 -3.62
N TRP A 30 -7.94 19.65 -2.32
CA TRP A 30 -6.86 19.50 -1.34
C TRP A 30 -6.36 18.06 -1.26
N ASP A 31 -7.25 17.08 -1.19
CA ASP A 31 -6.87 15.67 -1.21
C ASP A 31 -6.16 15.27 -2.50
N ASP A 32 -6.60 15.78 -3.65
CA ASP A 32 -5.96 15.55 -4.94
C ASP A 32 -4.56 16.15 -4.99
N TRP A 33 -4.39 17.39 -4.51
CA TRP A 33 -3.07 18.01 -4.40
C TRP A 33 -2.15 17.19 -3.50
N ARG A 34 -2.63 16.76 -2.33
CA ARG A 34 -1.84 15.94 -1.40
C ARG A 34 -1.47 14.58 -2.00
N ARG A 35 -2.40 13.91 -2.67
CA ARG A 35 -2.12 12.66 -3.43
C ARG A 35 -1.04 12.91 -4.49
N GLU A 36 -1.10 14.03 -5.20
CA GLU A 36 -0.09 14.35 -6.21
C GLU A 36 1.29 14.60 -5.60
N GLN A 37 1.39 15.13 -4.37
CA GLN A 37 2.69 15.23 -3.69
C GLN A 37 3.31 13.84 -3.45
N VAL A 38 2.50 12.86 -3.04
CA VAL A 38 2.95 11.47 -2.87
C VAL A 38 3.34 10.86 -4.22
N ASN A 39 2.52 11.07 -5.26
CA ASN A 39 2.83 10.61 -6.61
C ASN A 39 4.14 11.21 -7.14
N ALA A 40 4.36 12.50 -6.94
CA ALA A 40 5.55 13.21 -7.40
C ALA A 40 6.81 12.63 -6.74
N PHE A 41 6.75 12.33 -5.44
CA PHE A 41 7.84 11.65 -4.73
C PHE A 41 8.11 10.26 -5.32
N VAL A 42 7.09 9.41 -5.45
CA VAL A 42 7.25 8.04 -6.00
C VAL A 42 7.80 8.09 -7.43
N ARG A 43 7.28 8.98 -8.29
CA ARG A 43 7.78 9.21 -9.65
C ARG A 43 9.25 9.63 -9.66
N ALA A 44 9.63 10.55 -8.78
CA ALA A 44 11.01 11.06 -8.71
C ALA A 44 11.99 9.97 -8.27
N VAL A 45 11.63 9.17 -7.26
CA VAL A 45 12.42 8.01 -6.83
C VAL A 45 12.55 7.01 -7.97
N ALA A 46 11.44 6.65 -8.61
CA ALA A 46 11.46 5.71 -9.73
C ALA A 46 12.38 6.16 -10.86
N HIS A 47 12.26 7.42 -11.28
CA HIS A 47 13.10 7.99 -12.33
C HIS A 47 14.59 7.94 -11.98
N GLN A 48 14.96 8.41 -10.79
CA GLN A 48 16.35 8.44 -10.35
C GLN A 48 16.93 7.03 -10.17
N SER A 49 16.18 6.10 -9.58
CA SER A 49 16.61 4.71 -9.43
C SER A 49 16.84 4.03 -10.79
N ARG A 50 15.98 4.29 -11.78
CA ARG A 50 16.14 3.74 -13.14
C ARG A 50 17.36 4.30 -13.87
N GLN A 51 17.72 5.57 -13.64
CA GLN A 51 18.95 6.15 -14.16
C GLN A 51 20.21 5.51 -13.56
N ILE A 52 20.17 5.13 -12.28
CA ILE A 52 21.29 4.46 -11.60
C ILE A 52 21.43 3.02 -12.06
N ASN A 53 20.33 2.26 -12.05
CA ASN A 53 20.31 0.88 -12.51
C ASN A 53 18.89 0.51 -12.97
N PRO A 54 18.69 0.28 -14.29
CA PRO A 54 17.37 -0.03 -14.83
C PRO A 54 16.83 -1.40 -14.37
N ASN A 55 17.68 -2.29 -13.84
CA ASN A 55 17.30 -3.62 -13.38
C ASN A 55 16.86 -3.67 -11.91
N LEU A 56 16.85 -2.54 -11.20
CA LEU A 56 16.36 -2.51 -9.81
C LEU A 56 14.86 -2.80 -9.76
N ILE A 57 14.46 -3.72 -8.87
CA ILE A 57 13.05 -3.93 -8.57
C ILE A 57 12.61 -2.87 -7.56
N LEU A 58 11.68 -2.01 -7.96
CA LEU A 58 11.05 -1.01 -7.12
C LEU A 58 9.68 -1.52 -6.65
N SER A 59 9.48 -1.49 -5.34
CA SER A 59 8.23 -1.91 -4.73
C SER A 59 7.85 -1.00 -3.57
N ALA A 60 6.59 -1.08 -3.14
CA ALA A 60 6.11 -0.35 -1.99
C ALA A 60 5.14 -1.21 -1.15
N ALA A 61 5.26 -1.11 0.18
CA ALA A 61 4.24 -1.60 1.10
C ALA A 61 3.07 -0.61 1.14
N VAL A 62 1.87 -1.06 0.81
CA VAL A 62 0.70 -0.20 0.57
C VAL A 62 -0.50 -0.62 1.41
N TYR A 63 -1.44 0.31 1.60
CA TYR A 63 -2.70 -0.03 2.24
C TYR A 63 -3.49 -1.03 1.37
N PRO A 64 -4.05 -2.11 1.96
CA PRO A 64 -4.45 -3.28 1.18
C PRO A 64 -5.68 -3.05 0.30
N SER A 65 -6.63 -2.24 0.75
CA SER A 65 -7.79 -1.84 -0.07
C SER A 65 -7.40 -0.67 -0.98
N PRO A 66 -7.50 -0.78 -2.32
CA PRO A 66 -7.17 0.31 -3.25
C PRO A 66 -7.97 1.59 -2.98
N LEU A 67 -9.27 1.46 -2.71
CA LEU A 67 -10.14 2.60 -2.43
C LEU A 67 -9.75 3.31 -1.13
N SER A 68 -9.45 2.54 -0.08
CA SER A 68 -9.03 3.11 1.21
C SER A 68 -7.62 3.70 1.12
N ALA A 69 -6.72 3.07 0.36
CA ALA A 69 -5.40 3.59 0.05
C ALA A 69 -5.53 4.97 -0.60
N TYR A 70 -6.36 5.09 -1.63
CA TYR A 70 -6.59 6.33 -2.37
C TYR A 70 -7.23 7.43 -1.50
N ARG A 71 -8.35 7.12 -0.85
CA ARG A 71 -9.17 8.12 -0.14
C ARG A 71 -8.63 8.48 1.24
N ARG A 72 -8.07 7.53 1.98
CA ARG A 72 -7.71 7.72 3.41
C ARG A 72 -6.22 7.82 3.65
N LYS A 73 -5.42 7.16 2.81
CA LYS A 73 -3.95 7.15 2.93
C LYS A 73 -3.25 7.98 1.87
N LEU A 74 -4.02 8.52 0.91
CA LEU A 74 -3.53 9.33 -0.19
C LEU A 74 -2.48 8.58 -1.04
N GLN A 75 -2.58 7.24 -1.06
CA GLN A 75 -1.73 6.35 -1.84
C GLN A 75 -2.48 5.94 -3.11
N ASN A 76 -2.04 6.45 -4.27
CA ASN A 76 -2.58 6.04 -5.57
C ASN A 76 -1.70 4.95 -6.20
N TRP A 77 -1.53 3.83 -5.49
CA TRP A 77 -0.59 2.79 -5.92
C TRP A 77 -0.99 2.09 -7.22
N THR A 78 -2.27 2.12 -7.60
CA THR A 78 -2.71 1.63 -8.91
C THR A 78 -2.20 2.50 -10.05
N LEU A 79 -2.11 3.82 -9.85
CA LEU A 79 -1.43 4.71 -10.79
C LEU A 79 0.07 4.43 -10.84
N TRP A 80 0.71 4.18 -9.69
CA TRP A 80 2.15 3.91 -9.63
C TRP A 80 2.53 2.66 -10.43
N LEU A 81 1.71 1.60 -10.34
CA LEU A 81 1.86 0.41 -11.17
C LEU A 81 1.60 0.68 -12.66
N ARG A 82 0.49 1.35 -13.00
CA ARG A 82 0.12 1.63 -14.41
C ARG A 82 1.09 2.56 -15.13
N ARG A 83 1.86 3.36 -14.39
CA ARG A 83 2.87 4.27 -14.94
C ARG A 83 4.28 3.69 -14.88
N ASP A 84 4.42 2.41 -14.50
CA ASP A 84 5.69 1.72 -14.33
C ASP A 84 6.67 2.45 -13.38
N TRP A 85 6.14 3.18 -12.41
CA TRP A 85 6.95 3.76 -11.34
C TRP A 85 7.35 2.69 -10.32
N LEU A 86 6.52 1.65 -10.17
CA LEU A 86 6.79 0.47 -9.36
C LEU A 86 6.60 -0.81 -10.18
N ASP A 87 7.42 -1.81 -9.89
CA ASP A 87 7.35 -3.13 -10.52
C ASP A 87 6.32 -4.04 -9.85
N THR A 88 6.11 -3.84 -8.53
CA THR A 88 5.21 -4.63 -7.71
C THR A 88 4.78 -3.85 -6.47
N VAL A 89 3.71 -4.30 -5.82
CA VAL A 89 3.23 -3.75 -4.54
C VAL A 89 3.07 -4.83 -3.50
N LEU A 90 3.16 -4.42 -2.24
CA LEU A 90 3.00 -5.26 -1.06
C LEU A 90 1.79 -4.79 -0.22
N PRO A 91 0.55 -5.20 -0.54
CA PRO A 91 -0.62 -4.92 0.29
C PRO A 91 -0.40 -5.41 1.73
N MET A 92 -0.48 -4.51 2.71
CA MET A 92 -0.34 -4.83 4.13
C MET A 92 -1.64 -5.45 4.69
N ALA A 93 -1.97 -6.66 4.25
CA ALA A 93 -3.18 -7.40 4.61
C ALA A 93 -3.03 -8.09 5.98
N TYR A 94 -2.92 -7.28 7.04
CA TYR A 94 -2.54 -7.73 8.38
C TYR A 94 -3.73 -8.10 9.29
N ASP A 95 -4.89 -8.35 8.71
CA ASP A 95 -6.07 -8.76 9.48
C ASP A 95 -5.88 -10.20 10.01
N PRO A 96 -6.23 -10.49 11.28
CA PRO A 96 -6.15 -11.84 11.81
C PRO A 96 -7.09 -12.82 11.09
N ASP A 97 -8.23 -12.35 10.56
CA ASP A 97 -9.18 -13.19 9.81
C ASP A 97 -8.69 -13.40 8.37
N THR A 98 -8.51 -14.67 7.99
CA THR A 98 -8.10 -15.07 6.64
C THR A 98 -9.13 -14.63 5.58
N ALA A 99 -10.43 -14.63 5.89
CA ALA A 99 -11.46 -14.22 4.94
C ALA A 99 -11.36 -12.71 4.62
N VAL A 100 -11.01 -11.88 5.60
CA VAL A 100 -10.74 -10.45 5.39
C VAL A 100 -9.52 -10.26 4.50
N VAL A 101 -8.43 -11.00 4.79
CA VAL A 101 -7.19 -10.95 3.99
C VAL A 101 -7.45 -11.38 2.55
N MET A 102 -8.23 -12.44 2.31
CA MET A 102 -8.56 -12.89 0.96
C MET A 102 -9.31 -11.82 0.16
N ARG A 103 -10.36 -11.21 0.72
CA ARG A 103 -11.09 -10.12 0.06
C ARG A 103 -10.18 -8.93 -0.26
N GLN A 104 -9.27 -8.59 0.65
CA GLN A 104 -8.29 -7.52 0.43
C GLN A 104 -7.34 -7.85 -0.72
N MET A 105 -6.85 -9.09 -0.77
CA MET A 105 -5.94 -9.55 -1.82
C MET A 105 -6.62 -9.67 -3.18
N GLU A 106 -7.86 -10.15 -3.24
CA GLU A 106 -8.68 -10.16 -4.47
C GLU A 106 -8.83 -8.75 -5.05
N GLN A 107 -9.21 -7.77 -4.22
CA GLN A 107 -9.31 -6.37 -4.63
C GLN A 107 -7.96 -5.81 -5.10
N ALA A 108 -6.88 -6.16 -4.41
CA ALA A 108 -5.55 -5.69 -4.78
C ALA A 108 -5.08 -6.28 -6.12
N LEU A 109 -5.28 -7.59 -6.33
CA LEU A 109 -4.94 -8.31 -7.55
C LEU A 109 -5.74 -7.79 -8.75
N GLN A 110 -7.05 -7.59 -8.58
CA GLN A 110 -7.89 -7.01 -9.62
C GLN A 110 -7.42 -5.60 -10.00
N ALA A 111 -7.10 -4.75 -9.01
CA ALA A 111 -6.65 -3.39 -9.26
C ALA A 111 -5.21 -3.28 -9.77
N ALA A 112 -4.40 -4.33 -9.60
CA ALA A 112 -3.05 -4.43 -10.15
C ALA A 112 -3.05 -4.77 -11.64
N ASP A 113 -4.18 -5.20 -12.22
CA ASP A 113 -4.36 -5.41 -13.66
C ASP A 113 -3.25 -6.26 -14.30
N GLY A 114 -3.01 -7.44 -13.71
CA GLY A 114 -1.98 -8.38 -14.17
C GLY A 114 -0.56 -8.08 -13.70
N ARG A 115 -0.31 -6.94 -13.04
CA ARG A 115 0.99 -6.64 -12.41
C ARG A 115 1.22 -7.54 -11.18
N PRO A 116 2.47 -7.93 -10.89
CA PRO A 116 2.77 -8.74 -9.71
C PRO A 116 2.32 -8.07 -8.40
N VAL A 117 1.77 -8.87 -7.50
CA VAL A 117 1.41 -8.48 -6.13
C VAL A 117 2.01 -9.48 -5.16
N ILE A 118 2.64 -8.98 -4.10
CA ILE A 118 3.22 -9.79 -3.02
C ILE A 118 2.39 -9.54 -1.75
N GLY A 119 1.66 -10.53 -1.25
CA GLY A 119 0.77 -10.33 -0.11
C GLY A 119 1.51 -10.15 1.21
N GLY A 120 1.33 -9.01 1.88
CA GLY A 120 1.88 -8.76 3.21
C GLY A 120 1.05 -9.43 4.28
N ILE A 121 1.68 -10.25 5.12
CA ILE A 121 1.05 -10.99 6.23
C ILE A 121 1.56 -10.46 7.56
N GLY A 122 0.62 -10.17 8.46
CA GLY A 122 0.92 -9.72 9.80
C GLY A 122 1.30 -10.85 10.76
N ALA A 123 2.37 -11.59 10.44
CA ALA A 123 2.79 -12.80 11.12
C ALA A 123 3.00 -12.61 12.63
N TRP A 124 3.46 -11.44 13.07
CA TRP A 124 3.66 -11.10 14.48
C TRP A 124 2.38 -11.17 15.35
N ARG A 125 1.20 -11.17 14.73
CA ARG A 125 -0.10 -11.13 15.42
C ARG A 125 -0.83 -12.46 15.41
N ILE A 126 -0.31 -13.46 14.71
CA ILE A 126 -1.02 -14.71 14.42
C ILE A 126 -0.11 -15.92 14.56
N ARG A 127 -0.72 -17.06 14.89
CA ARG A 127 0.00 -18.33 14.99
C ARG A 127 0.46 -18.83 13.60
N PRO A 128 1.54 -19.62 13.53
CA PRO A 128 2.06 -20.19 12.28
C PRO A 128 1.01 -20.85 11.39
N GLU A 129 0.03 -21.56 11.96
CA GLU A 129 -1.05 -22.21 11.19
C GLU A 129 -1.92 -21.19 10.43
N SER A 130 -2.21 -20.04 11.06
CA SER A 130 -2.97 -18.95 10.42
C SER A 130 -2.16 -18.29 9.31
N THR A 131 -0.84 -18.13 9.51
CA THR A 131 0.08 -17.67 8.46
C THR A 131 0.11 -18.63 7.28
N LEU A 132 0.20 -19.94 7.52
CA LEU A 132 0.17 -20.97 6.48
C LEU A 132 -1.13 -20.92 5.67
N ASN A 133 -2.28 -20.78 6.34
CA ASN A 133 -3.56 -20.66 5.67
C ASN A 133 -3.63 -19.43 4.75
N LYS A 134 -3.09 -18.29 5.21
CA LYS A 134 -3.01 -17.06 4.39
C LYS A 134 -2.04 -17.22 3.21
N ILE A 135 -0.89 -17.84 3.40
CA ILE A 135 0.06 -18.13 2.30
C ILE A 135 -0.61 -18.99 1.22
N ARG A 136 -1.28 -20.08 1.60
CA ARG A 136 -2.00 -20.96 0.65
C ARG A 136 -3.10 -20.21 -0.09
N ALA A 137 -3.92 -19.45 0.63
CA ALA A 137 -4.99 -18.66 0.04
C ALA A 137 -4.46 -17.61 -0.96
N MET A 138 -3.42 -16.86 -0.60
CA MET A 138 -2.80 -15.87 -1.49
C MET A 138 -2.25 -16.50 -2.77
N ARG A 139 -1.61 -17.67 -2.68
CA ARG A 139 -1.14 -18.42 -3.86
C ARG A 139 -2.30 -18.86 -4.75
N GLN A 140 -3.38 -19.38 -4.17
CA GLN A 140 -4.58 -19.77 -4.92
C GLN A 140 -5.24 -18.59 -5.65
N LEU A 141 -5.20 -17.39 -5.06
CA LEU A 141 -5.68 -16.16 -5.70
C LEU A 141 -4.75 -15.65 -6.83
N GLY A 142 -3.56 -16.22 -7.00
CA GLY A 142 -2.61 -15.80 -8.02
C GLY A 142 -1.62 -14.72 -7.57
N ALA A 143 -1.49 -14.46 -6.26
CA ALA A 143 -0.42 -13.59 -5.77
C ALA A 143 0.95 -14.16 -6.14
N ARG A 144 1.87 -13.30 -6.58
CA ARG A 144 3.23 -13.70 -7.00
C ARG A 144 4.06 -14.22 -5.84
N GLY A 145 3.75 -13.79 -4.62
CA GLY A 145 4.44 -14.20 -3.41
C GLY A 145 3.78 -13.64 -2.17
N PHE A 146 4.47 -13.76 -1.04
CA PHE A 146 4.07 -13.21 0.23
C PHE A 146 5.26 -12.56 0.94
N CYS A 147 4.98 -11.69 1.90
CA CYS A 147 5.98 -11.06 2.77
C CYS A 147 5.49 -11.16 4.22
N LEU A 148 6.35 -11.62 5.13
CA LEU A 148 6.03 -11.76 6.54
C LEU A 148 6.56 -10.57 7.31
N PHE A 149 5.67 -9.84 7.96
CA PHE A 149 6.06 -8.82 8.92
C PHE A 149 5.72 -9.32 10.34
N SER A 150 6.43 -8.96 11.41
CA SER A 150 7.81 -8.50 11.40
C SER A 150 8.75 -9.67 11.76
N TYR A 151 9.94 -9.66 11.18
CA TYR A 151 10.94 -10.72 11.40
C TYR A 151 11.38 -10.79 12.86
N ASP A 152 11.63 -9.65 13.49
CA ASP A 152 12.03 -9.53 14.89
C ASP A 152 11.01 -10.19 15.82
N ALA A 153 9.71 -9.96 15.61
CA ALA A 153 8.68 -10.51 16.47
C ALA A 153 8.55 -12.03 16.33
N ILE A 154 8.53 -12.56 15.10
CA ILE A 154 8.38 -14.01 14.88
C ILE A 154 9.65 -14.80 15.20
N THR A 155 10.79 -14.13 15.34
CA THR A 155 12.07 -14.76 15.72
C THR A 155 12.56 -14.39 17.11
N GLN A 156 11.81 -13.59 17.88
CA GLN A 156 12.25 -13.07 19.19
C GLN A 156 13.62 -12.37 19.09
N ASN A 157 13.73 -11.40 18.19
CA ASN A 157 14.99 -10.71 17.84
C ASN A 157 16.10 -11.67 17.41
N GLY A 158 15.76 -12.74 16.70
CA GLY A 158 16.69 -13.75 16.19
C GLY A 158 17.05 -14.86 17.18
N THR A 159 16.51 -14.86 18.40
CA THR A 159 16.80 -15.89 19.41
C THR A 159 16.03 -17.20 19.20
N SER A 160 14.98 -17.20 18.36
CA SER A 160 14.18 -18.37 18.03
C SER A 160 13.89 -18.46 16.54
N GLN A 161 13.90 -19.67 15.99
CA GLN A 161 13.46 -19.97 14.62
C GLN A 161 12.19 -20.83 14.57
N THR A 162 11.58 -21.14 15.70
CA THR A 162 10.45 -22.09 15.79
C THR A 162 9.30 -21.70 14.88
N TYR A 163 8.95 -20.40 14.84
CA TYR A 163 7.91 -19.89 13.94
C TYR A 163 8.23 -20.17 12.47
N LEU A 164 9.45 -19.86 12.04
CA LEU A 164 9.90 -20.02 10.66
C LEU A 164 9.96 -21.51 10.27
N GLN A 165 10.42 -22.37 11.18
CA GLN A 165 10.48 -23.82 10.96
C GLN A 165 9.07 -24.42 10.74
N GLN A 166 8.07 -23.95 11.50
CA GLN A 166 6.69 -24.43 11.36
C GLN A 166 6.07 -24.05 10.02
N ILE A 167 6.46 -22.91 9.43
CA ILE A 167 5.93 -22.48 8.14
C ILE A 167 6.76 -22.95 6.93
N ALA A 168 8.02 -23.35 7.14
CA ALA A 168 8.95 -23.76 6.07
C ALA A 168 8.43 -24.91 5.20
N SER A 169 7.68 -25.85 5.79
CA SER A 169 7.14 -27.03 5.10
C SER A 169 6.18 -26.71 3.94
N THR A 170 5.53 -25.55 3.97
CA THR A 170 4.58 -25.12 2.93
C THR A 170 5.20 -24.16 1.93
N VAL A 171 6.32 -23.50 2.27
CA VAL A 171 6.96 -22.54 1.35
C VAL A 171 7.68 -23.28 0.21
N SER A 172 8.23 -24.45 0.49
CA SER A 172 8.97 -25.29 -0.47
C SER A 172 8.10 -26.20 -1.36
N ALA A 173 6.78 -26.18 -1.17
CA ALA A 173 5.79 -26.88 -2.01
C ALA A 173 5.00 -25.88 -2.85
#